data_AF-A0A8T3RBT8-F1
#
_entry.id   AF-A0A8T3RBT8-F1
#
_cell.length_a   1.000
_cell.length_b   1.000
_cell.length_c   1.000
_cell.angle_alpha   90.00
_cell.angle_beta   90.00
_cell.angle_gamma   90.00
#
_symmetry.space_group_name_H-M   'P 1'
#
loop_
_entity.id
_entity.type
_entity.pdbx_description
1 polymer ?
#
loop_
_entity_poly.entity_id
_entity_poly.type
_entity_poly.pdbx_seq_one_letter_code
_entity_poly.pdbx_strand_id
1 'polypeptide(L)'
;AVADFRPRQASATKLTRRAGLSLDLEPTEDILAEASALARSRPGSTRRSLLGRPILVGFAAETGSLGRAPEKAARKAVDLLVANDVSRPGSGFGTETNEVTLITPGQPPEPWPSMSKRAVADRLLDRVLALHRAAGASSAPQHESSEGRSA
;
A
#
# COMPACT_ATOMS: atom_id res chain seq x y z
N ALA A 1 -11.16 -3.44 -4.62
CA ALA A 1 -10.69 -2.16 -5.18
C ALA A 1 -11.58 -1.05 -4.62
N VAL A 2 -10.99 0.07 -4.21
CA VAL A 2 -11.74 1.27 -3.77
C VAL A 2 -12.10 2.07 -5.02
N ALA A 3 -13.31 2.60 -5.09
CA ALA A 3 -13.72 3.43 -6.22
C ALA A 3 -13.01 4.79 -6.16
N ASP A 4 -12.54 5.31 -7.29
CA ASP A 4 -11.89 6.64 -7.36
C ASP A 4 -12.89 7.80 -7.31
N PHE A 5 -14.17 7.52 -7.58
CA PHE A 5 -15.26 8.50 -7.62
C PHE A 5 -16.50 7.99 -6.90
N ARG A 6 -17.27 8.91 -6.32
CA ARG A 6 -18.59 8.67 -5.75
C ARG A 6 -19.64 9.58 -6.39
N PRO A 7 -20.93 9.21 -6.38
CA PRO A 7 -21.99 10.15 -6.76
C PRO A 7 -21.93 11.40 -5.90
N ARG A 8 -21.91 12.57 -6.54
CA ARG A 8 -21.97 13.87 -5.86
C ARG A 8 -23.25 14.02 -5.04
N GLN A 9 -24.33 13.40 -5.48
CA GLN A 9 -25.59 13.32 -4.76
C GLN A 9 -26.10 11.88 -4.77
N ALA A 10 -26.20 11.28 -3.59
CA ALA A 10 -26.82 9.97 -3.42
C ALA A 10 -28.35 10.11 -3.35
N SER A 11 -29.08 9.26 -4.09
CA SER A 11 -30.55 9.22 -3.98
C SER A 11 -30.98 8.41 -2.77
N ALA A 12 -31.95 8.93 -2.00
CA ALA A 12 -32.53 8.22 -0.87
C ALA A 12 -33.43 7.03 -1.28
N THR A 13 -33.82 6.95 -2.56
CA THR A 13 -34.70 5.91 -3.08
C THR A 13 -34.19 5.36 -4.41
N LYS A 14 -34.68 4.17 -4.79
CA LYS A 14 -34.31 3.55 -6.07
C LYS A 14 -34.75 4.42 -7.24
N LEU A 15 -33.80 4.79 -8.10
CA LEU A 15 -34.10 5.53 -9.33
C LEU A 15 -34.94 4.65 -10.29
N THR A 16 -36.06 5.20 -10.75
CA THR A 16 -36.92 4.54 -11.75
C THR A 16 -36.28 4.66 -13.13
N ARG A 17 -36.49 3.64 -13.99
CA ARG A 17 -36.01 3.64 -15.38
C ARG A 17 -36.59 4.82 -16.16
N ARG A 18 -35.74 5.54 -16.89
CA ARG A 18 -36.10 6.66 -17.78
C ARG A 18 -35.34 6.52 -19.10
N ALA A 19 -35.69 7.32 -20.11
CA ALA A 19 -35.03 7.30 -21.41
C ALA A 19 -33.53 7.68 -21.36
N GLY A 20 -33.10 8.39 -20.30
CA GLY A 20 -31.69 8.71 -20.04
C GLY A 20 -31.41 8.95 -18.55
N LEU A 21 -30.14 8.81 -18.15
CA LEU A 21 -29.63 9.04 -16.80
C LEU A 21 -28.25 9.67 -16.88
N SER A 22 -28.07 10.80 -16.21
CA SER A 22 -26.75 11.42 -15.99
C SER A 22 -26.38 11.27 -14.52
N LEU A 23 -25.15 10.85 -14.25
CA LEU A 23 -24.58 10.76 -12.90
C LEU A 23 -23.47 11.79 -12.77
N ASP A 24 -23.62 12.71 -11.83
CA ASP A 24 -22.58 13.66 -11.48
C ASP A 24 -21.70 13.03 -10.41
N LEU A 25 -20.40 12.92 -10.69
CA LEU A 25 -19.43 12.22 -9.85
C LEU A 25 -18.39 13.18 -9.29
N GLU A 26 -17.95 12.92 -8.07
CA GLU A 26 -16.84 13.63 -7.43
C GLU A 26 -15.76 12.64 -6.95
N PRO A 27 -14.48 13.04 -6.89
CA PRO A 27 -13.41 12.17 -6.40
C PRO A 27 -13.67 11.70 -4.97
N THR A 28 -13.30 10.46 -4.67
CA THR A 28 -13.30 9.96 -3.28
C THR A 28 -12.07 10.44 -2.52
N GLU A 29 -12.15 10.41 -1.19
CA GLU A 29 -11.02 10.62 -0.31
C GLU A 29 -9.91 9.57 -0.53
N ASP A 30 -8.66 9.99 -0.35
CA ASP A 30 -7.50 9.11 -0.50
C ASP A 30 -7.21 8.37 0.82
N ILE A 31 -8.01 7.33 1.09
CA ILE A 31 -7.94 6.59 2.36
C ILE A 31 -6.55 6.04 2.67
N LEU A 32 -5.76 5.72 1.65
CA LEU A 32 -4.41 5.17 1.82
C LEU A 32 -3.43 6.27 2.25
N ALA A 33 -3.51 7.45 1.63
CA ALA A 33 -2.72 8.61 2.05
C ALA A 33 -3.11 9.09 3.45
N GLU A 34 -4.41 9.07 3.79
CA GLU A 34 -4.89 9.43 5.13
C GLU A 34 -4.42 8.43 6.20
N ALA A 35 -4.57 7.12 5.94
CA ALA A 35 -4.06 6.08 6.83
C ALA A 35 -2.55 6.21 7.06
N SER A 36 -1.83 6.60 6.00
CA SER A 36 -0.41 6.87 6.00
C SER A 36 -0.02 8.07 6.84
N ALA A 37 -0.73 9.19 6.72
CA ALA A 37 -0.54 10.36 7.58
C ALA A 37 -0.82 10.04 9.05
N LEU A 38 -1.93 9.32 9.31
CA LEU A 38 -2.30 8.86 10.66
C LEU A 38 -1.26 7.92 11.25
N ALA A 39 -0.64 7.03 10.47
CA ALA A 39 0.40 6.13 10.95
C ALA A 39 1.67 6.88 11.38
N ARG A 40 2.02 7.97 10.68
CA ARG A 40 3.19 8.81 11.01
C ARG A 40 2.97 9.75 12.18
N SER A 41 1.74 10.21 12.42
CA SER A 41 1.45 11.21 13.45
C SER A 41 1.18 10.65 14.85
N ARG A 42 1.21 9.32 15.05
CA ARG A 42 0.84 8.73 16.35
C ARG A 42 1.90 8.98 17.42
N PRO A 43 1.57 9.65 18.55
CA PRO A 43 2.46 9.77 19.70
C PRO A 43 2.58 8.46 20.48
N GLY A 44 3.72 8.26 21.10
CA GLY A 44 4.20 6.99 21.68
C GLY A 44 3.45 6.43 22.91
N SER A 45 2.24 6.90 23.26
CA SER A 45 1.66 6.72 24.61
C SER A 45 0.44 5.80 24.73
N THR A 46 -0.01 5.14 23.66
CA THR A 46 -1.15 4.19 23.74
C THR A 46 -0.67 2.73 23.79
N ARG A 47 -1.47 1.78 24.30
CA ARG A 47 -1.14 0.32 24.23
C ARG A 47 -0.78 -0.14 22.81
N ARG A 48 -1.34 0.50 21.78
CA ARG A 48 -1.01 0.23 20.37
C ARG A 48 0.39 0.73 19.99
N SER A 49 0.91 1.74 20.68
CA SER A 49 2.29 2.22 20.53
C SER A 49 3.34 1.20 20.96
N LEU A 50 3.00 0.25 21.84
CA LEU A 50 3.91 -0.85 22.20
C LEU A 50 4.14 -1.82 21.02
N LEU A 51 3.28 -1.78 19.99
CA LEU A 51 3.39 -2.60 18.77
C LEU A 51 4.06 -1.85 17.60
N GLY A 52 4.52 -0.62 17.83
CA GLY A 52 5.16 0.22 16.82
C GLY A 52 4.21 0.75 15.74
N ARG A 53 4.78 1.45 14.76
CA ARG A 53 4.09 1.92 13.55
C ARG A 53 3.66 0.71 12.71
N PRO A 54 2.41 0.68 12.17
CA PRO A 54 2.02 -0.36 11.22
C PRO A 54 2.82 -0.24 9.92
N ILE A 55 3.10 -1.38 9.28
CA ILE A 55 3.62 -1.41 7.91
C ILE A 55 2.46 -1.19 6.94
N LEU A 56 2.58 -0.20 6.07
CA LEU A 56 1.56 0.17 5.09
C LEU A 56 1.90 -0.41 3.73
N VAL A 57 1.03 -1.30 3.25
CA VAL A 57 1.13 -1.92 1.92
C VAL A 57 0.00 -1.40 1.04
N GLY A 58 0.35 -0.68 -0.02
CA GLY A 58 -0.59 -0.29 -1.07
C GLY A 58 -0.64 -1.31 -2.20
N PHE A 59 -1.79 -1.45 -2.86
CA PHE A 59 -1.94 -2.24 -4.08
C PHE A 59 -2.37 -1.33 -5.23
N ALA A 60 -1.75 -1.48 -6.39
CA ALA A 60 -2.03 -0.70 -7.58
C ALA A 60 -2.19 -1.63 -8.80
N ALA A 61 -3.41 -1.76 -9.28
CA ALA A 61 -3.64 -2.29 -10.62
C ALA A 61 -3.35 -1.18 -11.62
N GLU A 62 -2.35 -1.39 -12.47
CA GLU A 62 -2.00 -0.46 -13.55
C GLU A 62 -2.44 -1.05 -14.89
N THR A 63 -2.80 -0.16 -15.83
CA THR A 63 -3.08 -0.52 -17.22
C THR A 63 -2.01 0.09 -18.11
N GLY A 64 -1.26 -0.75 -18.84
CA GLY A 64 -0.32 -0.33 -19.87
C GLY A 64 1.08 0.08 -19.41
N SER A 65 1.27 0.67 -18.24
CA SER A 65 2.62 1.01 -17.74
C SER A 65 2.75 1.02 -16.22
N LEU A 66 3.81 0.38 -15.74
CA LEU A 66 4.24 0.42 -14.33
C LEU A 66 5.13 1.63 -14.00
N GLY A 67 5.45 2.48 -14.98
CA GLY A 67 6.39 3.60 -14.78
C GLY A 67 5.91 4.64 -13.76
N ARG A 68 4.60 4.71 -13.49
CA ARG A 68 4.00 5.63 -12.50
C ARG A 68 3.98 5.05 -11.08
N ALA A 69 4.30 3.77 -10.92
CA ALA A 69 4.20 3.08 -9.63
C ALA A 69 5.14 3.69 -8.56
N PRO A 70 6.40 4.06 -8.86
CA PRO A 70 7.27 4.77 -7.90
C PRO A 70 6.69 6.09 -7.38
N GLU A 71 6.17 6.92 -8.29
CA GLU A 71 5.54 8.19 -7.92
C GLU A 71 4.29 7.97 -7.06
N LYS A 72 3.46 6.96 -7.41
CA LYS A 72 2.28 6.59 -6.63
C LYS A 72 2.68 6.10 -5.23
N ALA A 73 3.74 5.30 -5.10
CA ALA A 73 4.24 4.84 -3.81
C ALA A 73 4.69 6.03 -2.93
N ALA A 74 5.44 6.97 -3.51
CA ALA A 74 5.89 8.17 -2.83
C ALA A 74 4.73 9.09 -2.40
N ARG A 75 3.78 9.36 -3.31
CA ARG A 75 2.61 10.20 -3.03
C ARG A 75 1.72 9.63 -1.93
N LYS A 76 1.50 8.32 -1.91
CA LYS A 76 0.74 7.63 -0.87
C LYS A 76 1.55 7.41 0.41
N ALA A 77 2.86 7.63 0.35
CA ALA A 77 3.83 7.45 1.42
C ALA A 77 3.68 6.09 2.13
N VAL A 78 3.56 5.03 1.34
CA VAL A 78 3.48 3.63 1.83
C VAL A 78 4.88 3.04 2.00
N ASP A 79 5.02 2.04 2.86
CA ASP A 79 6.28 1.31 3.05
C ASP A 79 6.53 0.35 1.88
N LEU A 80 5.46 -0.13 1.25
CA LEU A 80 5.51 -1.01 0.09
C LEU A 80 4.30 -0.75 -0.82
N LEU A 81 4.54 -0.63 -2.14
CA LEU A 81 3.47 -0.66 -3.13
C LEU A 81 3.63 -1.92 -4.00
N VAL A 82 2.56 -2.71 -4.09
CA VAL A 82 2.46 -3.89 -4.96
C VAL A 82 1.74 -3.44 -6.24
N ALA A 83 2.47 -3.31 -7.34
CA ALA A 83 1.91 -2.91 -8.61
C ALA A 83 1.74 -4.13 -9.53
N ASN A 84 0.61 -4.25 -10.22
CA ASN A 84 0.38 -5.34 -11.17
C ASN A 84 -0.25 -4.80 -12.45
N ASP A 85 0.27 -5.24 -13.60
CA ASP A 85 -0.29 -4.89 -14.91
C ASP A 85 -1.45 -5.84 -15.22
N VAL A 86 -2.68 -5.32 -15.11
CA VAL A 86 -3.92 -6.08 -15.38
C VAL A 86 -4.33 -6.06 -16.85
N SER A 87 -3.56 -5.40 -17.72
CA SER A 87 -3.85 -5.36 -19.15
C SER A 87 -3.36 -6.59 -19.92
N ARG A 88 -2.54 -7.44 -19.30
CA ARG A 88 -1.95 -8.63 -19.93
C ARG A 88 -2.89 -9.84 -19.85
N PRO A 89 -3.05 -10.62 -20.95
CA PRO A 89 -3.76 -11.90 -20.91
C PRO A 89 -3.14 -12.84 -19.86
N GLY A 90 -3.98 -13.38 -18.95
CA GLY A 90 -3.52 -14.27 -17.87
C GLY A 90 -3.05 -13.58 -16.59
N SER A 91 -3.04 -12.24 -16.54
CA SER A 91 -2.69 -11.44 -15.37
C SER A 91 -3.91 -10.66 -14.86
N GLY A 92 -4.21 -10.76 -13.56
CA GLY A 92 -5.18 -9.87 -12.90
C GLY A 92 -6.47 -10.53 -12.39
N PHE A 93 -7.60 -9.85 -12.58
CA PHE A 93 -8.89 -10.28 -12.04
C PHE A 93 -9.40 -11.52 -12.79
N GLY A 94 -9.92 -12.51 -12.06
CA GLY A 94 -10.52 -13.72 -12.64
C GLY A 94 -9.55 -14.83 -13.10
N THR A 95 -8.23 -14.69 -12.89
CA THR A 95 -7.22 -15.73 -13.19
C THR A 95 -6.67 -16.39 -11.91
N GLU A 96 -5.87 -17.46 -12.01
CA GLU A 96 -5.21 -18.06 -10.82
C GLU A 96 -3.81 -17.49 -10.55
N THR A 97 -3.24 -16.77 -11.53
CA THR A 97 -1.88 -16.24 -11.53
C THR A 97 -1.84 -14.72 -11.41
N ASN A 98 -0.71 -14.20 -10.96
CA ASN A 98 -0.43 -12.77 -10.90
C ASN A 98 1.05 -12.48 -11.19
N GLU A 99 1.32 -11.38 -11.87
CA GLU A 99 2.65 -10.82 -12.10
C GLU A 99 2.70 -9.47 -11.40
N VAL A 100 3.54 -9.34 -10.38
CA VAL A 100 3.61 -8.15 -9.55
C VAL A 100 5.01 -7.55 -9.57
N THR A 101 5.08 -6.24 -9.47
CA THR A 101 6.31 -5.50 -9.21
C THR A 101 6.20 -4.84 -7.86
N LEU A 102 7.16 -5.11 -6.99
CA LEU A 102 7.27 -4.45 -5.70
C LEU A 102 8.00 -3.13 -5.85
N ILE A 103 7.44 -2.10 -5.24
CA ILE A 103 8.01 -0.77 -5.18
C ILE A 103 8.20 -0.42 -3.70
N THR A 104 9.44 -0.52 -3.23
CA THR A 104 9.85 -0.02 -1.92
C THR A 104 10.44 1.38 -2.10
N PRO A 105 10.02 2.41 -1.34
CA PRO A 105 10.60 3.74 -1.44
C PRO A 105 12.12 3.73 -1.29
N GLY A 106 12.82 4.39 -2.21
CA GLY A 106 14.29 4.46 -2.22
C GLY A 106 15.01 3.21 -2.73
N GLN A 107 14.27 2.18 -3.19
CA GLN A 107 14.85 1.00 -3.83
C GLN A 107 14.41 0.89 -5.30
N PRO A 108 15.22 0.22 -6.15
CA PRO A 108 14.79 -0.12 -7.50
C PRO A 108 13.51 -0.99 -7.48
N PRO A 109 12.62 -0.84 -8.48
CA PRO A 109 11.50 -1.76 -8.66
C PRO A 109 11.95 -3.21 -8.72
N GLU A 110 11.28 -4.09 -8.00
CA GLU A 110 11.57 -5.53 -7.94
C GLU A 110 10.45 -6.31 -8.63
N PRO A 111 10.62 -6.71 -9.91
CA PRO A 111 9.64 -7.53 -10.60
C PRO A 111 9.69 -8.96 -10.07
N TRP A 112 8.52 -9.56 -9.87
CA TRP A 112 8.37 -10.98 -9.61
C TRP A 112 7.87 -11.70 -10.86
N PRO A 113 8.30 -12.94 -11.09
CA PRO A 113 7.76 -13.73 -12.18
C PRO A 113 6.27 -13.99 -11.98
N SER A 114 5.58 -14.41 -13.05
CA SER A 114 4.21 -14.90 -12.94
C SER A 114 4.15 -16.10 -11.98
N MET A 115 3.33 -15.98 -10.95
CA MET A 115 3.19 -16.95 -9.86
C MET A 115 1.70 -17.14 -9.55
N SER A 116 1.34 -18.23 -8.86
CA SER A 116 -0.02 -18.37 -8.33
C SER A 116 -0.32 -17.26 -7.32
N LYS A 117 -1.57 -16.82 -7.24
CA LYS A 117 -1.99 -15.79 -6.28
C LYS A 117 -1.65 -16.16 -4.84
N ARG A 118 -1.72 -17.44 -4.50
CA ARG A 118 -1.30 -17.95 -3.19
C ARG A 118 0.20 -17.78 -2.97
N ALA A 119 1.03 -18.16 -3.93
CA ALA A 119 2.47 -18.01 -3.81
C ALA A 119 2.90 -16.52 -3.75
N VAL A 120 2.20 -15.63 -4.47
CA VAL A 120 2.39 -14.19 -4.32
C VAL A 120 2.02 -13.71 -2.92
N ALA A 121 0.89 -14.17 -2.37
CA ALA A 121 0.45 -13.79 -1.02
C ALA A 121 1.44 -14.25 0.06
N ASP A 122 1.91 -15.50 0.00
CA ASP A 122 2.87 -16.05 0.95
C ASP A 122 4.18 -15.24 0.92
N ARG A 123 4.72 -15.00 -0.28
CA ARG A 123 5.96 -14.22 -0.46
C ARG A 123 5.79 -12.75 -0.07
N LEU A 124 4.62 -12.15 -0.31
CA LEU A 124 4.31 -10.80 0.15
C LEU A 124 4.30 -10.71 1.67
N LEU A 125 3.74 -11.71 2.35
CA LEU A 125 3.72 -11.75 3.81
C LEU A 125 5.15 -11.84 4.37
N ASP A 126 6.01 -12.67 3.79
CA ASP A 126 7.43 -12.74 4.17
C ASP A 126 8.13 -11.38 4.02
N ARG A 127 7.86 -10.66 2.92
CA ARG A 127 8.39 -9.30 2.70
C ARG A 127 7.91 -8.33 3.78
N VAL A 128 6.62 -8.35 4.12
CA VAL A 128 6.05 -7.48 5.16
C VAL A 128 6.66 -7.79 6.53
N LEU A 129 6.86 -9.08 6.86
CA LEU A 129 7.52 -9.49 8.10
C LEU A 129 8.97 -8.99 8.17
N ALA A 130 9.71 -9.06 7.06
CA ALA A 130 11.07 -8.53 6.99
C ALA A 130 11.11 -7.00 7.23
N LEU A 131 10.21 -6.25 6.58
CA LEU A 131 10.09 -4.79 6.79
C LEU A 131 9.72 -4.45 8.24
N HIS A 132 8.79 -5.20 8.84
CA HIS A 132 8.38 -5.00 10.23
C HIS A 132 9.54 -5.21 11.21
N ARG A 133 10.35 -6.27 11.01
CA ARG A 133 11.54 -6.54 11.84
C ARG A 133 12.61 -5.46 11.67
N ALA A 134 12.87 -5.02 10.44
CA ALA A 134 13.84 -3.96 10.16
C ALA A 134 13.44 -2.62 10.82
N ALA A 135 12.15 -2.28 10.80
CA ALA A 135 11.62 -1.08 11.46
C ALA A 135 11.79 -1.14 12.98
N GLY A 136 11.64 -2.32 13.60
CA GLY A 136 11.89 -2.52 15.04
C GLY A 136 13.37 -2.41 15.42
N ALA A 137 14.26 -3.00 14.62
CA ALA A 137 15.71 -2.98 14.88
C ALA A 137 16.31 -1.56 14.82
N SER A 138 15.78 -0.68 13.97
CA SER A 138 16.24 0.70 13.83
C SER A 138 15.84 1.62 15.01
N SER A 139 15.03 1.11 15.95
CA SER A 139 14.53 1.86 17.12
C SER A 139 15.17 1.47 18.46
N ALA A 140 16.13 0.54 18.46
CA ALA A 140 16.84 0.13 19.67
C ALA A 140 17.89 1.18 20.09
N PRO A 141 17.94 1.60 21.38
CA PRO A 141 18.92 2.57 21.84
C PRO A 141 20.33 1.98 21.77
N GLN A 142 21.23 2.67 21.07
CA GLN A 142 22.66 2.40 21.12
C GLN A 142 23.17 2.81 22.51
N HIS A 143 23.30 1.86 23.43
CA HIS A 143 24.10 2.05 24.63
C HIS A 143 25.58 2.02 24.20
N GLU A 144 26.15 3.18 23.90
CA GLU A 144 27.60 3.34 23.86
C GLU A 144 28.13 3.25 25.29
N SER A 145 28.75 2.11 25.59
CA SER A 145 29.57 1.89 26.77
C SER A 145 30.78 2.82 26.71
N SER A 146 30.71 3.99 27.34
CA SER A 146 31.90 4.74 27.70
C SER A 146 32.58 4.05 28.89
N GLU A 147 33.33 2.97 28.63
CA GLU A 147 34.34 2.53 29.58
C GLU A 147 35.49 3.54 29.56
N GLY A 148 35.70 4.13 30.73
CA GLY A 148 36.52 5.31 30.93
C GLY A 148 38.00 5.08 30.68
N ARG A 149 38.58 6.05 29.97
CA ARG A 149 39.98 6.44 30.16
C ARG A 149 40.10 7.30 31.41
N SER A 150 40.70 6.77 32.47
CA SER A 150 41.40 7.51 33.53
C SER A 150 42.03 6.46 34.45
N ALA A 151 43.29 6.48 34.86
CA ALA A 151 44.52 7.19 34.48
C ALA A 151 45.65 6.28 35.01
#